data_AF-A0A845DBP1-F1
#
_entry.id   AF-A0A845DBP1-F1
#
_cell.length_a   1.000
_cell.length_b   1.000
_cell.length_c   1.000
_cell.angle_alpha   90.00
_cell.angle_beta   90.00
_cell.angle_gamma   90.00
#
_symmetry.space_group_name_H-M   'P 1'
#
loop_
_entity.id
_entity.type
_entity.pdbx_description
1 polymer ?
#
loop_
_entity_poly.entity_id
_entity_poly.type
_entity_poly.pdbx_seq_one_letter_code
_entity_poly.pdbx_strand_id
1 'polypeptide(L)'
;MQKRVTYWAVLSLVVAFVFSGCTARVDAGSMAERGPDEFYVDLPPIVIDYAPDGTASVGGLSHMVVGNVEKPPGMVYVPEPGVRLGLATVLYGLSLPSLWVQHFTASDLQHLRIANGDEGILIYANGQRIPSLVWEEEGLAATGEAVNVLGLGVPALNKVLPLVRNFDLGVVLRFPLQEGAELIPLGGVEESEEVTMARMLQQQVLETFGGALPTIDIPILYHADGSWTLGELSDVDWTVLTSTPFYALRLPPELISGLTDSGIYTVTLTTDPDGIHIALNGIGLPYLSWGSGEVQNVLALTKQLGVFDSVSALVPGADMASVLSLVENLLPIIQATNANITIYLPGSEMGN
;
A
#
# COMPACT_ATOMS: atom_id res chain seq x y z
N MET A 1 -19.35 -32.94 -27.99
CA MET A 1 -19.91 -33.12 -26.63
C MET A 1 -18.86 -33.00 -25.53
N GLN A 2 -17.73 -33.71 -25.61
CA GLN A 2 -16.66 -33.67 -24.59
C GLN A 2 -16.18 -32.27 -24.16
N LYS A 3 -15.85 -31.37 -25.10
CA LYS A 3 -15.40 -30.00 -24.74
C LYS A 3 -16.42 -29.21 -23.93
N ARG A 4 -17.72 -29.32 -24.23
CA ARG A 4 -18.78 -28.64 -23.47
C ARG A 4 -18.91 -29.21 -22.05
N VAL A 5 -18.81 -30.53 -21.90
CA VAL A 5 -18.84 -31.18 -20.59
C VAL A 5 -17.62 -30.78 -19.74
N THR A 6 -16.43 -30.69 -20.35
CA THR A 6 -15.23 -30.21 -19.64
C THR A 6 -15.36 -28.75 -19.22
N TYR A 7 -15.91 -27.88 -20.06
CA TYR A 7 -16.17 -26.47 -19.70
C TYR A 7 -17.16 -26.35 -18.55
N TRP A 8 -18.27 -27.08 -18.59
CA TRP A 8 -19.26 -27.09 -17.50
C TRP A 8 -18.70 -27.68 -16.21
N ALA A 9 -17.89 -28.74 -16.28
CA ALA A 9 -17.24 -29.32 -15.11
C ALA A 9 -16.23 -28.36 -14.48
N VAL A 10 -15.43 -27.65 -15.29
CA VAL A 10 -14.49 -26.62 -14.81
C VAL A 10 -15.26 -25.44 -14.22
N LEU A 11 -16.32 -24.98 -14.86
CA LEU A 11 -17.17 -23.89 -14.34
C LEU A 11 -17.81 -24.29 -13.00
N SER A 12 -18.39 -25.49 -12.90
CA SER A 12 -18.98 -25.99 -11.66
C SER A 12 -17.94 -26.17 -10.56
N LEU A 13 -16.72 -26.56 -10.89
CA LEU A 13 -15.62 -26.67 -9.92
C LEU A 13 -15.15 -25.30 -9.44
N VAL A 14 -15.04 -24.32 -10.34
CA VAL A 14 -14.76 -22.91 -9.98
C VAL A 14 -15.87 -22.36 -9.09
N VAL A 15 -17.14 -22.59 -9.45
CA VAL A 15 -18.29 -22.16 -8.65
C VAL A 15 -18.31 -22.82 -7.27
N ALA A 16 -18.12 -24.14 -7.19
CA ALA A 16 -18.06 -24.85 -5.91
C ALA A 16 -16.90 -24.37 -5.03
N PHE A 17 -15.76 -24.05 -5.64
CA PHE A 17 -14.58 -23.50 -4.97
C PHE A 17 -14.81 -22.09 -4.45
N VAL A 18 -15.46 -21.23 -5.24
CA VAL A 18 -15.91 -19.90 -4.80
C VAL A 18 -16.84 -20.06 -3.60
N PHE A 19 -17.78 -21.01 -3.59
CA PHE A 19 -18.67 -21.17 -2.44
C PHE A 19 -18.02 -21.79 -1.18
N SER A 20 -16.93 -22.56 -1.30
CA SER A 20 -16.30 -23.22 -0.14
C SER A 20 -15.18 -22.40 0.54
N GLY A 21 -14.59 -21.42 -0.15
CA GLY A 21 -13.48 -20.60 0.35
C GLY A 21 -13.88 -19.18 0.79
N CYS A 22 -15.16 -18.86 0.75
CA CYS A 22 -15.68 -17.51 0.93
C CYS A 22 -16.33 -17.31 2.30
N THR A 23 -16.04 -16.18 2.92
CA THR A 23 -16.68 -15.72 4.16
C THR A 23 -17.64 -14.57 3.85
N ALA A 24 -18.62 -14.33 4.74
CA ALA A 24 -19.47 -13.16 4.65
C ALA A 24 -18.60 -11.90 4.69
N ARG A 25 -18.82 -11.01 3.72
CA ARG A 25 -18.04 -9.78 3.57
C ARG A 25 -18.68 -8.68 4.43
N VAL A 26 -17.85 -8.03 5.26
CA VAL A 26 -18.29 -6.96 6.17
C VAL A 26 -18.76 -5.71 5.41
N ASP A 27 -18.22 -5.50 4.20
CA ASP A 27 -18.52 -4.36 3.33
C ASP A 27 -19.29 -4.78 2.05
N ALA A 28 -20.02 -5.90 2.07
CA ALA A 28 -20.81 -6.32 0.91
C ALA A 28 -21.85 -5.25 0.55
N GLY A 29 -21.91 -4.87 -0.73
CA GLY A 29 -22.94 -3.98 -1.27
C GLY A 29 -22.63 -2.48 -1.28
N SER A 30 -21.45 -2.01 -0.84
CA SER A 30 -21.08 -0.57 -0.99
C SER A 30 -21.11 -0.11 -2.46
N MET A 31 -20.78 -1.02 -3.38
CA MET A 31 -20.81 -0.80 -4.83
C MET A 31 -22.17 -1.06 -5.49
N ALA A 32 -23.13 -1.64 -4.75
CA ALA A 32 -24.47 -1.92 -5.25
C ALA A 32 -25.38 -0.67 -5.31
N GLU A 33 -24.89 0.47 -4.83
CA GLU A 33 -25.55 1.78 -4.96
C GLU A 33 -25.36 2.41 -6.34
N ARG A 34 -24.52 1.83 -7.21
CA ARG A 34 -24.38 2.28 -8.60
C ARG A 34 -25.62 1.95 -9.42
N GLY A 35 -25.99 2.89 -10.28
CA GLY A 35 -27.22 2.82 -11.08
C GLY A 35 -27.32 1.55 -11.93
N PRO A 36 -28.55 1.14 -12.32
CA PRO A 36 -28.83 -0.17 -12.93
C PRO A 36 -28.17 -0.43 -14.29
N ASP A 37 -27.50 0.55 -14.89
CA ASP A 37 -26.89 0.48 -16.22
C ASP A 37 -25.37 0.22 -16.19
N GLU A 38 -24.75 0.10 -15.01
CA GLU A 38 -23.31 -0.10 -14.86
C GLU A 38 -22.98 -1.57 -14.51
N PHE A 39 -22.13 -2.22 -15.31
CA PHE A 39 -21.73 -3.60 -15.06
C PHE A 39 -20.70 -3.64 -13.91
N TYR A 40 -21.10 -4.23 -12.78
CA TYR A 40 -20.19 -4.48 -11.66
C TYR A 40 -20.31 -5.94 -11.21
N VAL A 41 -19.22 -6.45 -10.63
CA VAL A 41 -19.16 -7.78 -10.03
C VAL A 41 -18.61 -7.65 -8.62
N ASP A 42 -19.45 -7.93 -7.61
CA ASP A 42 -19.05 -8.05 -6.20
C ASP A 42 -18.80 -9.53 -5.89
N LEU A 43 -17.54 -9.90 -5.69
CA LEU A 43 -17.18 -11.26 -5.30
C LEU A 43 -16.90 -11.35 -3.80
N PRO A 44 -17.30 -12.45 -3.16
CA PRO A 44 -16.88 -12.73 -1.80
C PRO A 44 -15.34 -12.86 -1.71
N PRO A 45 -14.75 -12.51 -0.55
CA PRO A 45 -13.30 -12.52 -0.40
C PRO A 45 -12.73 -13.94 -0.44
N ILE A 46 -11.59 -14.09 -1.11
CA ILE A 46 -10.80 -15.31 -1.12
C ILE A 46 -10.02 -15.39 0.19
N VAL A 47 -10.29 -16.41 1.01
CA VAL A 47 -9.54 -16.66 2.23
C VAL A 47 -8.35 -17.58 1.94
N ILE A 48 -7.14 -17.08 2.19
CA ILE A 48 -5.89 -17.81 2.15
C ILE A 48 -5.47 -18.13 3.59
N ASP A 49 -5.48 -19.40 3.93
CA ASP A 49 -5.08 -19.95 5.21
C ASP A 49 -3.60 -20.34 5.22
N TYR A 50 -2.85 -19.81 6.18
CA TYR A 50 -1.47 -20.21 6.44
C TYR A 50 -1.38 -21.24 7.56
N ALA A 51 -0.74 -22.36 7.27
CA ALA A 51 -0.34 -23.33 8.29
C ALA A 51 0.95 -22.87 9.01
N PRO A 52 1.25 -23.40 10.22
CA PRO A 52 2.45 -23.03 10.98
C PRO A 52 3.79 -23.24 10.25
N ASP A 53 3.81 -24.12 9.24
CA ASP A 53 4.97 -24.39 8.40
C ASP A 53 5.14 -23.38 7.24
N GLY A 54 4.20 -22.44 7.07
CA GLY A 54 4.23 -21.46 5.99
C GLY A 54 3.37 -21.81 4.78
N THR A 55 2.77 -23.01 4.76
CA THR A 55 1.97 -23.48 3.62
C THR A 55 0.68 -22.67 3.48
N ALA A 56 0.48 -22.06 2.31
CA ALA A 56 -0.77 -21.41 1.94
C ALA A 56 -1.82 -22.40 1.39
N SER A 57 -3.09 -22.19 1.73
CA SER A 57 -4.23 -22.97 1.23
C SER A 57 -5.48 -22.11 1.06
N VAL A 58 -6.41 -22.53 0.20
CA VAL A 58 -7.72 -21.87 0.03
C VAL A 58 -8.80 -22.94 0.12
N GLY A 59 -9.78 -22.76 1.02
CA GLY A 59 -10.82 -23.77 1.26
C GLY A 59 -10.26 -25.14 1.66
N GLY A 60 -9.11 -25.16 2.37
CA GLY A 60 -8.39 -26.39 2.75
C GLY A 60 -7.56 -27.04 1.63
N LEU A 61 -7.54 -26.48 0.42
CA LEU A 61 -6.72 -26.97 -0.69
C LEU A 61 -5.36 -26.25 -0.71
N SER A 62 -4.28 -26.99 -0.48
CA SER A 62 -2.90 -26.47 -0.56
C SER A 62 -2.23 -26.81 -1.89
N HIS A 63 -1.12 -26.12 -2.21
CA HIS A 63 -0.32 -26.43 -3.39
C HIS A 63 0.18 -27.89 -3.43
N MET A 64 0.38 -28.53 -2.26
CA MET A 64 0.79 -29.94 -2.16
C MET A 64 -0.23 -30.91 -2.75
N VAL A 65 -1.51 -30.51 -2.82
CA VAL A 65 -2.58 -31.32 -3.42
C VAL A 65 -2.61 -31.15 -4.95
N VAL A 66 -1.98 -30.11 -5.50
CA VAL A 66 -2.14 -29.70 -6.91
C VAL A 66 -0.87 -29.93 -7.77
N GLY A 67 0.11 -30.68 -7.25
CA GLY A 67 1.28 -31.15 -8.00
C GLY A 67 2.56 -30.41 -7.63
N ASN A 68 3.60 -31.18 -7.33
CA ASN A 68 4.89 -30.71 -6.81
C ASN A 68 5.57 -29.74 -7.77
N VAL A 69 5.62 -28.47 -7.38
CA VAL A 69 6.68 -27.56 -7.80
C VAL A 69 7.58 -27.43 -6.59
N GLU A 70 8.79 -27.99 -6.64
CA GLU A 70 9.82 -27.75 -5.62
C GLU A 70 10.55 -26.42 -5.93
N LYS A 71 10.84 -25.64 -4.89
CA LYS A 71 11.53 -24.35 -4.95
C LYS A 71 12.81 -24.45 -4.14
N PRO A 72 13.94 -23.96 -4.68
CA PRO A 72 15.07 -23.56 -3.85
C PRO A 72 14.70 -22.31 -3.04
N PRO A 73 14.97 -22.27 -1.72
CA PRO A 73 14.60 -21.16 -0.85
C PRO A 73 15.10 -19.80 -1.37
N GLY A 74 14.25 -18.76 -1.30
CA GLY A 74 14.61 -17.36 -1.61
C GLY A 74 14.24 -16.80 -3.00
N MET A 75 13.66 -17.58 -3.92
CA MET A 75 13.36 -17.11 -5.29
C MET A 75 11.89 -16.73 -5.52
N VAL A 76 11.59 -15.57 -6.12
CA VAL A 76 10.25 -15.29 -6.67
C VAL A 76 10.02 -16.18 -7.89
N TYR A 77 8.97 -16.99 -7.91
CA TYR A 77 8.65 -17.83 -9.07
C TYR A 77 8.12 -16.94 -10.19
N VAL A 78 8.93 -16.71 -11.22
CA VAL A 78 8.49 -16.13 -12.48
C VAL A 78 8.13 -17.30 -13.40
N PRO A 79 6.84 -17.51 -13.75
CA PRO A 79 6.49 -18.56 -14.69
C PRO A 79 7.19 -18.32 -16.03
N GLU A 80 7.76 -19.38 -16.61
CA GLU A 80 8.29 -19.32 -17.97
C GLU A 80 7.18 -18.88 -18.95
N PRO A 81 7.51 -18.19 -20.05
CA PRO A 81 6.54 -17.83 -21.08
C PRO A 81 5.80 -19.08 -21.59
N GLY A 82 4.51 -19.19 -21.30
CA GLY A 82 3.66 -20.32 -21.70
C GLY A 82 3.19 -21.24 -20.56
N VAL A 83 3.67 -21.05 -19.32
CA VAL A 83 3.13 -21.76 -18.15
C VAL A 83 1.75 -21.22 -17.80
N ARG A 84 0.76 -22.11 -17.72
CA ARG A 84 -0.59 -21.75 -17.27
C ARG A 84 -0.53 -21.47 -15.77
N LEU A 85 -0.88 -20.25 -15.36
CA LEU A 85 -1.08 -19.88 -13.96
C LEU A 85 -2.21 -20.73 -13.37
N GLY A 86 -1.86 -21.88 -12.80
CA GLY A 86 -2.76 -22.72 -12.05
C GLY A 86 -2.83 -22.26 -10.60
N LEU A 87 -3.93 -22.57 -9.92
CA LEU A 87 -4.10 -22.29 -8.48
C LEU A 87 -2.92 -22.81 -7.65
N ALA A 88 -2.36 -23.97 -8.01
CA ALA A 88 -1.14 -24.52 -7.39
C ALA A 88 0.02 -23.52 -7.39
N THR A 89 0.32 -22.97 -8.57
CA THR A 89 1.44 -22.06 -8.80
C THR A 89 1.24 -20.74 -8.05
N VAL A 90 -0.01 -20.25 -7.99
CA VAL A 90 -0.37 -19.04 -7.24
C VAL A 90 -0.19 -19.28 -5.74
N LEU A 91 -0.80 -20.34 -5.19
CA LEU A 91 -0.67 -20.67 -3.77
C LEU A 91 0.77 -20.98 -3.38
N TYR A 92 1.53 -21.58 -4.29
CA TYR A 92 2.94 -21.85 -4.08
C TYR A 92 3.79 -20.56 -4.00
N GLY A 93 3.50 -19.58 -4.86
CA GLY A 93 4.12 -18.26 -4.81
C GLY A 93 3.74 -17.44 -3.58
N LEU A 94 2.60 -17.76 -2.96
CA LEU A 94 2.11 -17.10 -1.75
C LEU A 94 2.59 -17.74 -0.44
N SER A 95 3.19 -18.94 -0.47
CA SER A 95 3.75 -19.56 0.74
C SER A 95 4.77 -18.65 1.42
N LEU A 96 4.64 -18.51 2.74
CA LEU A 96 5.52 -17.68 3.56
C LEU A 96 6.59 -18.56 4.24
N PRO A 97 7.79 -18.03 4.54
CA PRO A 97 8.70 -18.71 5.43
C PRO A 97 8.04 -18.96 6.80
N SER A 98 8.22 -20.17 7.36
CA SER A 98 7.62 -20.55 8.66
C SER A 98 7.97 -19.57 9.78
N LEU A 99 9.17 -18.98 9.73
CA LEU A 99 9.61 -17.94 10.66
C LEU A 99 8.63 -16.75 10.70
N TRP A 100 8.15 -16.29 9.54
CA TRP A 100 7.20 -15.17 9.47
C TRP A 100 5.82 -15.57 9.97
N VAL A 101 5.34 -16.78 9.66
CA VAL A 101 4.05 -17.24 10.20
C VAL A 101 4.11 -17.37 11.73
N GLN A 102 5.20 -17.91 12.26
CA GLN A 102 5.42 -17.98 13.71
C GLN A 102 5.49 -16.59 14.32
N HIS A 103 6.17 -15.64 13.67
CA HIS A 103 6.26 -14.26 14.12
C HIS A 103 4.88 -13.58 14.15
N PHE A 104 4.12 -13.68 13.07
CA PHE A 104 2.75 -13.14 13.01
C PHE A 104 1.84 -13.78 14.06
N THR A 105 1.93 -15.10 14.25
CA THR A 105 1.17 -15.83 15.28
C THR A 105 1.57 -15.37 16.69
N ALA A 106 2.87 -15.25 16.97
CA ALA A 106 3.38 -14.86 18.30
C ALA A 106 3.03 -13.40 18.64
N SER A 107 2.92 -12.56 17.62
CA SER A 107 2.47 -11.18 17.73
C SER A 107 0.94 -11.04 17.73
N ASP A 108 0.14 -12.11 17.67
CA ASP A 108 -1.33 -12.07 17.57
C ASP A 108 -1.86 -11.31 16.33
N LEU A 109 -1.11 -11.32 15.22
CA LEU A 109 -1.64 -10.93 13.92
C LEU A 109 -2.42 -12.12 13.34
N GLN A 110 -3.75 -12.07 13.41
CA GLN A 110 -4.63 -13.16 12.99
C GLN A 110 -5.01 -13.07 11.52
N HIS A 111 -5.16 -11.86 10.98
CA HIS A 111 -5.47 -11.68 9.56
C HIS A 111 -5.03 -10.33 8.97
N LEU A 112 -4.74 -10.36 7.67
CA LEU A 112 -4.65 -9.20 6.81
C LEU A 112 -5.74 -9.28 5.75
N ARG A 113 -6.47 -8.19 5.53
CA ARG A 113 -7.49 -8.11 4.48
C ARG A 113 -7.09 -7.04 3.49
N ILE A 114 -7.10 -7.39 2.22
CA ILE A 114 -6.90 -6.48 1.10
C ILE A 114 -8.19 -6.51 0.31
N ALA A 115 -8.83 -5.37 0.11
CA ALA A 115 -10.02 -5.24 -0.71
C ALA A 115 -9.79 -4.14 -1.72
N ASN A 116 -10.15 -4.36 -2.98
CA ASN A 116 -10.17 -3.30 -3.97
C ASN A 116 -11.62 -2.85 -4.19
N GLY A 117 -11.83 -1.54 -4.32
CA GLY A 117 -13.15 -0.96 -4.54
C GLY A 117 -13.06 0.27 -5.41
N ASP A 118 -14.12 1.05 -5.42
CA ASP A 118 -14.15 2.36 -6.04
C ASP A 118 -13.24 3.37 -5.37
N GLU A 119 -13.20 3.34 -4.04
CA GLU A 119 -12.36 4.21 -3.23
C GLU A 119 -10.88 3.87 -3.34
N GLY A 120 -10.49 2.61 -3.61
CA GLY A 120 -9.08 2.25 -3.55
C GLY A 120 -8.75 0.78 -3.36
N ILE A 121 -7.48 0.49 -3.08
CA ILE A 121 -7.02 -0.75 -2.42
C ILE A 121 -6.97 -0.45 -0.92
N LEU A 122 -7.97 -0.96 -0.22
CA LEU A 122 -8.14 -0.90 1.21
C LEU A 122 -7.40 -2.04 1.88
N ILE A 123 -6.62 -1.73 2.91
CA ILE A 123 -5.83 -2.70 3.66
C ILE A 123 -6.23 -2.64 5.13
N TYR A 124 -6.46 -3.82 5.71
CA TYR A 124 -6.79 -3.99 7.12
C TYR A 124 -5.87 -5.02 7.76
N ALA A 125 -5.50 -4.78 9.01
CA ALA A 125 -4.83 -5.74 9.87
C ALA A 125 -5.69 -5.95 11.12
N ASN A 126 -6.04 -7.20 11.42
CA ASN A 126 -6.91 -7.53 12.55
C ASN A 126 -8.21 -6.70 12.57
N GLY A 127 -8.77 -6.41 11.39
CA GLY A 127 -10.02 -5.66 11.23
C GLY A 127 -9.89 -4.14 11.33
N GLN A 128 -8.70 -3.62 11.68
CA GLN A 128 -8.40 -2.19 11.70
C GLN A 128 -7.78 -1.74 10.37
N ARG A 129 -8.27 -0.63 9.81
CA ARG A 129 -7.74 -0.08 8.55
C ARG A 129 -6.33 0.48 8.77
N ILE A 130 -5.41 0.12 7.90
CA ILE A 130 -4.04 0.68 7.85
C ILE A 130 -3.87 1.45 6.52
N PRO A 131 -2.76 2.20 6.32
CA PRO A 131 -2.66 3.12 5.19
C PRO A 131 -2.93 2.39 3.88
N SER A 132 -3.88 2.92 3.13
CA SER A 132 -4.47 2.28 1.97
C SER A 132 -4.20 3.13 0.74
N LEU A 133 -4.20 2.51 -0.44
CA LEU A 133 -4.04 3.25 -1.69
C LEU A 133 -5.42 3.72 -2.14
N VAL A 134 -5.67 5.03 -2.11
CA VAL A 134 -6.94 5.64 -2.51
C VAL A 134 -6.76 6.33 -3.85
N TRP A 135 -7.79 6.33 -4.70
CA TRP A 135 -7.72 7.03 -5.98
C TRP A 135 -9.01 7.74 -6.31
N GLU A 136 -8.87 8.82 -7.07
CA GLU A 136 -9.97 9.50 -7.73
C GLU A 136 -10.13 9.01 -9.17
N GLU A 137 -11.23 9.40 -9.84
CA GLU A 137 -11.55 8.94 -11.19
C GLU A 137 -10.44 9.16 -12.21
N GLU A 138 -9.77 10.30 -12.11
CA GLU A 138 -8.77 10.78 -13.07
C GLU A 138 -7.37 10.23 -12.77
N GLY A 139 -7.05 9.98 -11.48
CA GLY A 139 -5.70 9.60 -11.05
C GLY A 139 -5.26 8.19 -11.44
N LEU A 140 -6.21 7.26 -11.61
CA LEU A 140 -5.87 5.89 -11.99
C LEU A 140 -5.32 5.80 -13.43
N ALA A 141 -5.83 6.64 -14.34
CA ALA A 141 -5.32 6.71 -15.71
C ALA A 141 -3.89 7.28 -15.75
N ALA A 142 -3.66 8.35 -14.98
CA ALA A 142 -2.35 8.98 -14.84
C ALA A 142 -1.29 8.04 -14.23
N THR A 143 -1.72 7.11 -13.36
CA THR A 143 -0.83 6.09 -12.77
C THR A 143 -0.19 5.19 -13.81
N GLY A 144 -0.95 4.74 -14.81
CA GLY A 144 -0.44 3.87 -15.86
C GLY A 144 0.68 4.56 -16.66
N GLU A 145 0.53 5.85 -16.93
CA GLU A 145 1.55 6.66 -17.59
C GLU A 145 2.77 6.87 -16.69
N ALA A 146 2.56 7.30 -15.43
CA ALA A 146 3.61 7.50 -14.44
C ALA A 146 4.50 6.27 -14.23
N VAL A 147 3.90 5.09 -14.05
CA VAL A 147 4.61 3.82 -13.82
C VAL A 147 5.46 3.44 -15.04
N ASN A 148 4.97 3.70 -16.25
CA ASN A 148 5.73 3.44 -17.47
C ASN A 148 6.95 4.37 -17.59
N VAL A 149 6.78 5.66 -17.29
CA VAL A 149 7.87 6.65 -17.33
C VAL A 149 8.97 6.32 -16.31
N LEU A 150 8.60 5.87 -15.11
CA LEU A 150 9.54 5.46 -14.07
C LEU A 150 10.27 4.13 -14.38
N GLY A 151 10.02 3.52 -15.55
CA GLY A 151 10.60 2.23 -15.92
C GLY A 151 10.07 1.04 -15.11
N LEU A 152 9.02 1.26 -14.31
CA LEU A 152 8.33 0.25 -13.50
C LEU A 152 7.14 -0.37 -14.26
N GLY A 153 6.98 0.00 -15.54
CA GLY A 153 5.92 -0.45 -16.43
C GLY A 153 5.76 -1.95 -16.47
N VAL A 154 4.70 -2.47 -15.86
CA VAL A 154 4.24 -3.84 -16.10
C VAL A 154 3.31 -3.80 -17.31
N PRO A 155 3.61 -4.45 -18.45
CA PRO A 155 2.78 -4.39 -19.66
C PRO A 155 1.31 -4.84 -19.45
N ALA A 156 1.05 -5.55 -18.35
CA ALA A 156 -0.29 -5.96 -17.93
C ALA A 156 -1.06 -4.86 -17.18
N LEU A 157 -0.39 -3.88 -16.55
CA LEU A 157 -1.02 -2.90 -15.67
C LEU A 157 -2.08 -2.06 -16.41
N ASN A 158 -1.78 -1.57 -17.62
CA ASN A 158 -2.75 -0.83 -18.44
C ASN A 158 -4.00 -1.64 -18.82
N LYS A 159 -3.91 -2.98 -18.79
CA LYS A 159 -5.05 -3.88 -19.06
C LYS A 159 -5.81 -4.26 -17.78
N VAL A 160 -5.13 -4.20 -16.63
CA VAL A 160 -5.67 -4.59 -15.33
C VAL A 160 -6.31 -3.41 -14.62
N LEU A 161 -5.77 -2.20 -14.72
CA LEU A 161 -6.31 -1.00 -14.07
C LEU A 161 -7.80 -0.76 -14.34
N PRO A 162 -8.32 -0.88 -15.59
CA PRO A 162 -9.76 -0.76 -15.84
C PRO A 162 -10.61 -1.88 -15.21
N LEU A 163 -10.01 -3.03 -14.92
CA LEU A 163 -10.70 -4.15 -14.26
C LEU A 163 -10.81 -3.91 -12.74
N VAL A 164 -9.81 -3.30 -12.11
CA VAL A 164 -9.79 -3.02 -10.67
C VAL A 164 -10.96 -2.15 -10.23
N ARG A 165 -11.49 -1.29 -11.11
CA ARG A 165 -12.64 -0.41 -10.79
C ARG A 165 -14.01 -1.10 -10.93
N ASN A 166 -14.07 -2.16 -11.75
CA ASN A 166 -15.32 -2.84 -12.13
C ASN A 166 -15.49 -4.21 -11.46
N PHE A 167 -14.45 -4.67 -10.76
CA PHE A 167 -14.39 -5.99 -10.17
C PHE A 167 -13.90 -5.87 -8.75
N ASP A 168 -14.79 -6.09 -7.79
CA ASP A 168 -14.47 -6.02 -6.39
C ASP A 168 -14.03 -7.41 -5.89
N LEU A 169 -12.75 -7.54 -5.55
CA LEU A 169 -12.14 -8.77 -5.05
C LEU A 169 -11.45 -8.52 -3.71
N GLY A 170 -11.98 -9.13 -2.67
CA GLY A 170 -11.30 -9.23 -1.39
C GLY A 170 -10.32 -10.41 -1.34
N VAL A 171 -9.19 -10.23 -0.69
CA VAL A 171 -8.29 -11.30 -0.25
C VAL A 171 -8.11 -11.18 1.25
N VAL A 172 -8.28 -12.29 1.97
CA VAL A 172 -8.01 -12.39 3.41
C VAL A 172 -6.88 -13.37 3.61
N LEU A 173 -5.76 -12.90 4.15
CA LEU A 173 -4.67 -13.72 4.63
C LEU A 173 -4.94 -14.05 6.09
N ARG A 174 -5.09 -15.33 6.45
CA ARG A 174 -5.37 -15.76 7.82
C ARG A 174 -4.20 -16.57 8.37
N PHE A 175 -3.75 -16.19 9.55
CA PHE A 175 -2.64 -16.83 10.26
C PHE A 175 -3.17 -17.71 11.41
N PRO A 176 -2.35 -18.64 11.93
CA PRO A 176 -2.69 -19.39 13.13
C PRO A 176 -2.99 -18.47 14.32
N LEU A 177 -3.89 -18.91 15.19
CA LEU A 177 -4.19 -18.23 16.45
C LEU A 177 -3.05 -18.43 17.45
N GLN A 178 -2.73 -17.38 18.19
CA GLN A 178 -1.91 -17.51 19.39
C GLN A 178 -2.64 -18.37 20.44
N GLU A 179 -1.89 -19.13 21.23
CA GLU A 179 -2.47 -19.91 22.33
C GLU A 179 -3.18 -18.98 23.33
N GLY A 180 -4.48 -19.24 23.55
CA GLY A 180 -5.30 -18.47 24.48
C GLY A 180 -5.86 -17.16 23.93
N ALA A 181 -5.54 -16.77 22.69
CA ALA A 181 -6.13 -15.58 22.06
C ALA A 181 -7.57 -15.83 21.61
N GLU A 182 -8.41 -14.81 21.76
CA GLU A 182 -9.76 -14.80 21.19
C GLU A 182 -9.73 -14.44 19.70
N LEU A 183 -10.72 -14.92 18.94
CA LEU A 183 -10.83 -14.62 17.51
C LEU A 183 -11.17 -13.15 17.27
N ILE A 184 -10.33 -12.45 16.51
CA ILE A 184 -10.58 -11.06 16.10
C ILE A 184 -11.46 -11.05 14.83
N PRO A 185 -12.59 -10.32 14.82
CA PRO A 185 -13.43 -10.17 13.62
C PRO A 185 -12.69 -9.60 12.41
N LEU A 186 -13.14 -9.95 11.20
CA LEU A 186 -12.55 -9.47 9.94
C LEU A 186 -12.79 -7.97 9.65
N GLY A 187 -13.71 -7.34 10.38
CA GLY A 187 -14.08 -5.94 10.25
C GLY A 187 -15.12 -5.55 11.30
N GLY A 188 -15.49 -4.27 11.34
CA GLY A 188 -16.38 -3.73 12.38
C GLY A 188 -15.75 -3.75 13.78
N VAL A 189 -14.43 -3.81 13.86
CA VAL A 189 -13.69 -3.68 15.11
C VAL A 189 -13.80 -2.23 15.56
N GLU A 190 -14.04 -2.04 16.86
CA GLU A 190 -14.11 -0.70 17.44
C GLU A 190 -12.80 0.05 17.20
N GLU A 191 -12.93 1.36 17.03
CA GLU A 191 -11.79 2.25 16.90
C GLU A 191 -10.90 2.14 18.14
N SER A 192 -9.57 2.08 17.95
CA SER A 192 -8.65 1.95 19.07
C SER A 192 -8.56 3.24 19.89
N GLU A 193 -8.13 3.11 21.14
CA GLU A 193 -7.87 4.28 22.00
C GLU A 193 -6.79 5.18 21.40
N GLU A 194 -5.77 4.62 20.74
CA GLU A 194 -4.71 5.38 20.08
C GLU A 194 -5.23 6.27 18.96
N VAL A 195 -6.15 5.75 18.14
CA VAL A 195 -6.77 6.56 17.07
C VAL A 195 -7.62 7.67 17.68
N THR A 196 -8.42 7.35 18.70
CA THR A 196 -9.27 8.32 19.39
C THR A 196 -8.43 9.46 19.97
N MET A 197 -7.34 9.13 20.64
CA MET A 197 -6.41 10.10 21.23
C MET A 197 -5.69 10.94 20.17
N ALA A 198 -5.26 10.33 19.06
CA ALA A 198 -4.62 11.06 17.97
C ALA A 198 -5.55 12.10 17.34
N ARG A 199 -6.82 11.75 17.13
CA ARG A 199 -7.83 12.69 16.61
C ARG A 199 -8.07 13.85 17.57
N MET A 200 -8.13 13.57 18.88
CA MET A 200 -8.22 14.62 19.89
C MET A 200 -7.01 15.57 19.86
N LEU A 201 -5.79 15.05 19.70
CA LEU A 201 -4.58 15.87 19.59
C LEU A 201 -4.57 16.71 18.30
N GLN A 202 -4.97 16.12 17.17
CA GLN A 202 -5.10 16.83 15.90
C GLN A 202 -6.07 18.01 16.02
N GLN A 203 -7.22 17.80 16.67
CA GLN A 203 -8.20 18.84 16.94
C GLN A 203 -7.65 19.96 17.84
N GLN A 204 -6.89 19.61 18.89
CA GLN A 204 -6.24 20.60 19.76
C GLN A 204 -5.19 21.43 19.01
N VAL A 205 -4.44 20.80 18.10
CA VAL A 205 -3.51 21.52 17.20
C VAL A 205 -4.30 22.49 16.34
N LEU A 206 -5.36 22.05 15.68
CA LEU A 206 -6.19 22.94 14.85
C LEU A 206 -6.77 24.13 15.63
N GLU A 207 -7.26 23.89 16.85
CA GLU A 207 -7.76 24.95 17.75
C GLU A 207 -6.66 25.94 18.14
N THR A 208 -5.45 25.47 18.39
CA THR A 208 -4.28 26.32 18.72
C THR A 208 -3.98 27.30 17.58
N PHE A 209 -4.21 26.91 16.33
CA PHE A 209 -4.02 27.75 15.15
C PHE A 209 -5.30 28.48 14.69
N GLY A 210 -6.34 28.56 15.54
CA GLY A 210 -7.56 29.32 15.24
C GLY A 210 -8.44 28.71 14.15
N GLY A 211 -8.37 27.38 13.97
CA GLY A 211 -9.21 26.64 13.02
C GLY A 211 -8.63 26.49 11.62
N ALA A 212 -7.45 27.05 11.34
CA ALA A 212 -6.76 26.89 10.06
C ALA A 212 -5.25 26.79 10.26
N LEU A 213 -4.64 25.74 9.72
CA LEU A 213 -3.20 25.53 9.80
C LEU A 213 -2.48 26.25 8.64
N PRO A 214 -1.25 26.73 8.86
CA PRO A 214 -0.46 27.33 7.79
C PRO A 214 -0.17 26.28 6.71
N THR A 215 -0.27 26.69 5.45
CA THR A 215 0.24 25.89 4.33
C THR A 215 1.73 26.14 4.19
N ILE A 216 2.52 25.06 4.10
CA ILE A 216 3.96 25.12 3.90
C ILE A 216 4.27 24.78 2.45
N ASP A 217 4.69 25.76 1.66
CA ASP A 217 5.09 25.56 0.27
C ASP A 217 6.62 25.58 0.13
N ILE A 218 7.20 24.47 -0.37
CA ILE A 218 8.64 24.27 -0.55
C ILE A 218 8.92 24.01 -2.03
N PRO A 219 9.30 25.04 -2.80
CA PRO A 219 9.68 24.89 -4.20
C PRO A 219 11.14 24.46 -4.33
N ILE A 220 11.38 23.24 -4.83
CA ILE A 220 12.72 22.70 -5.08
C ILE A 220 12.97 22.68 -6.58
N LEU A 221 14.01 23.36 -7.05
CA LEU A 221 14.42 23.33 -8.44
C LEU A 221 15.55 22.31 -8.62
N TYR A 222 15.34 21.32 -9.48
CA TYR A 222 16.40 20.38 -9.90
C TYR A 222 17.03 20.79 -11.21
N HIS A 223 18.33 20.57 -11.32
CA HIS A 223 19.13 20.81 -12.51
C HIS A 223 19.40 19.50 -13.25
N ALA A 224 19.76 19.59 -14.54
CA ALA A 224 19.99 18.42 -15.40
C ALA A 224 21.10 17.47 -14.90
N ASP A 225 22.01 17.96 -14.06
CA ASP A 225 23.10 17.17 -13.47
C ASP A 225 22.70 16.45 -12.16
N GLY A 226 21.44 16.57 -11.73
CA GLY A 226 20.93 15.96 -10.51
C GLY A 226 21.03 16.83 -9.26
N SER A 227 21.73 17.96 -9.32
CA SER A 227 21.78 18.92 -8.21
C SER A 227 20.45 19.66 -8.06
N TRP A 228 20.24 20.28 -6.89
CA TRP A 228 19.02 21.01 -6.60
C TRP A 228 19.27 22.28 -5.79
N THR A 229 18.32 23.21 -5.88
CA THR A 229 18.29 24.47 -5.13
C THR A 229 16.93 24.67 -4.48
N LEU A 230 16.94 25.27 -3.29
CA LEU A 230 15.74 25.78 -2.61
C LEU A 230 15.98 27.27 -2.33
N GLY A 231 15.24 28.13 -3.03
CA GLY A 231 15.55 29.56 -3.09
C GLY A 231 16.91 29.81 -3.75
N GLU A 232 17.78 30.57 -3.09
CA GLU A 232 19.13 30.88 -3.58
C GLU A 232 20.21 29.88 -3.12
N LEU A 233 19.83 28.90 -2.30
CA LEU A 233 20.78 27.97 -1.68
C LEU A 233 20.81 26.63 -2.44
N SER A 234 22.03 26.18 -2.78
CA SER A 234 22.26 24.86 -3.35
C SER A 234 22.22 23.75 -2.30
N ASP A 235 22.08 22.50 -2.76
CA ASP A 235 22.21 21.31 -1.93
C ASP A 235 23.55 21.26 -1.13
N VAL A 236 24.63 21.80 -1.71
CA VAL A 236 25.91 21.96 -1.04
C VAL A 236 25.83 23.00 0.09
N ASP A 237 25.22 24.15 -0.17
CA ASP A 237 25.05 25.20 0.84
C ASP A 237 24.18 24.72 2.01
N TRP A 238 23.09 24.01 1.71
CA TRP A 238 22.22 23.37 2.71
C TRP A 238 22.98 22.34 3.55
N THR A 239 23.85 21.55 2.92
CA THR A 239 24.71 20.59 3.63
C THR A 239 25.63 21.31 4.61
N VAL A 240 26.26 22.42 4.20
CA VAL A 240 27.13 23.20 5.06
C VAL A 240 26.36 23.85 6.21
N LEU A 241 25.18 24.41 5.94
CA LEU A 241 24.36 25.11 6.94
C LEU A 241 23.81 24.19 8.02
N THR A 242 23.41 22.98 7.65
CA THR A 242 22.71 22.05 8.55
C THR A 242 23.59 20.90 9.05
N SER A 243 24.79 20.74 8.48
CA SER A 243 25.61 19.53 8.64
C SER A 243 24.91 18.23 8.23
N THR A 244 23.80 18.30 7.50
CA THR A 244 23.04 17.14 7.00
C THR A 244 23.45 16.85 5.56
N PRO A 245 23.74 15.59 5.18
CA PRO A 245 24.25 15.24 3.85
C PRO A 245 23.15 15.32 2.77
N PHE A 246 22.74 16.53 2.40
CA PHE A 246 21.66 16.78 1.44
C PHE A 246 21.99 16.39 -0.01
N TYR A 247 23.26 16.16 -0.31
CA TYR A 247 23.69 15.57 -1.59
C TYR A 247 23.09 14.17 -1.83
N ALA A 248 22.65 13.46 -0.78
CA ALA A 248 21.97 12.18 -0.91
C ALA A 248 20.60 12.28 -1.60
N LEU A 249 20.04 13.50 -1.68
CA LEU A 249 18.79 13.77 -2.39
C LEU A 249 18.99 14.07 -3.88
N ARG A 250 20.23 14.13 -4.38
CA ARG A 250 20.47 14.32 -5.82
C ARG A 250 19.81 13.21 -6.63
N LEU A 251 19.11 13.60 -7.70
CA LEU A 251 18.48 12.64 -8.61
C LEU A 251 19.47 12.23 -9.71
N PRO A 252 19.46 10.97 -10.17
CA PRO A 252 20.26 10.56 -11.32
C PRO A 252 19.90 11.40 -12.56
N PRO A 253 20.88 11.92 -13.34
CA PRO A 253 20.62 12.64 -14.58
C PRO A 253 19.75 11.86 -15.57
N GLU A 254 19.89 10.53 -15.60
CA GLU A 254 19.09 9.64 -16.43
C GLU A 254 17.61 9.64 -16.01
N LEU A 255 17.31 9.77 -14.71
CA LEU A 255 15.94 9.90 -14.22
C LEU A 255 15.36 11.27 -14.61
N ILE A 256 16.14 12.34 -14.44
CA ILE A 256 15.69 13.70 -14.81
C ILE A 256 15.38 13.76 -16.30
N SER A 257 16.31 13.29 -17.14
CA SER A 257 16.10 13.24 -18.59
C SER A 257 14.90 12.38 -18.97
N GLY A 258 14.75 11.18 -18.38
CA GLY A 258 13.59 10.32 -18.62
C GLY A 258 12.25 10.97 -18.26
N LEU A 259 12.19 11.71 -17.15
CA LEU A 259 11.01 12.48 -16.74
C LEU A 259 10.73 13.62 -17.73
N THR A 260 11.73 14.44 -18.07
CA THR A 260 11.56 15.58 -18.98
C THR A 260 11.25 15.17 -20.42
N ASP A 261 11.84 14.07 -20.90
CA ASP A 261 11.59 13.50 -22.24
C ASP A 261 10.16 12.96 -22.35
N SER A 262 9.58 12.55 -21.21
CA SER A 262 8.19 12.14 -21.09
C SER A 262 7.23 13.31 -20.85
N GLY A 263 7.73 14.55 -20.91
CA GLY A 263 6.95 15.77 -20.71
C GLY A 263 6.59 16.05 -19.26
N ILE A 264 7.23 15.40 -18.28
CA ILE A 264 7.05 15.68 -16.85
C ILE A 264 8.02 16.78 -16.43
N TYR A 265 7.47 17.90 -15.99
CA TYR A 265 8.24 19.09 -15.60
C TYR A 265 8.00 19.48 -14.15
N THR A 266 6.90 19.04 -13.54
CA THR A 266 6.66 19.21 -12.11
C THR A 266 6.26 17.90 -11.44
N VAL A 267 6.81 17.68 -10.25
CA VAL A 267 6.39 16.60 -9.35
C VAL A 267 6.02 17.26 -8.03
N THR A 268 4.79 17.05 -7.57
CA THR A 268 4.32 17.64 -6.32
C THR A 268 4.07 16.53 -5.33
N LEU A 269 4.64 16.64 -4.13
CA LEU A 269 4.33 15.82 -2.97
C LEU A 269 3.56 16.70 -1.99
N THR A 270 2.28 16.38 -1.75
CA THR A 270 1.49 17.07 -0.73
C THR A 270 1.12 16.15 0.42
N THR A 271 1.01 16.72 1.61
CA THR A 271 0.42 16.07 2.77
C THR A 271 -0.72 16.94 3.28
N ASP A 272 -1.82 16.31 3.65
CA ASP A 272 -3.00 16.96 4.22
C ASP A 272 -3.66 16.03 5.25
N PRO A 273 -4.80 16.40 5.85
CA PRO A 273 -5.50 15.52 6.79
C PRO A 273 -5.92 14.18 6.23
N ASP A 274 -6.11 14.05 4.91
CA ASP A 274 -6.59 12.82 4.29
C ASP A 274 -5.46 11.85 3.97
N GLY A 275 -4.29 12.36 3.55
CA GLY A 275 -3.19 11.50 3.13
C GLY A 275 -1.90 12.18 2.67
N ILE A 276 -1.06 11.34 2.06
CA ILE A 276 0.11 11.74 1.29
C ILE A 276 -0.21 11.57 -0.19
N HIS A 277 -0.17 12.66 -0.94
CA HIS A 277 -0.51 12.70 -2.35
C HIS A 277 0.72 13.02 -3.19
N ILE A 278 0.74 12.45 -4.39
CA ILE A 278 1.76 12.73 -5.40
C ILE A 278 1.04 13.20 -6.64
N ALA A 279 1.50 14.27 -7.27
CA ALA A 279 1.01 14.72 -8.57
C ALA A 279 2.16 14.90 -9.55
N LEU A 280 1.90 14.63 -10.83
CA LEU A 280 2.82 14.86 -11.94
C LEU A 280 2.19 15.87 -12.88
N ASN A 281 2.86 17.00 -13.15
CA ASN A 281 2.30 18.11 -13.93
C ASN A 281 0.92 18.59 -13.42
N GLY A 282 0.69 18.53 -12.10
CA GLY A 282 -0.59 18.87 -11.48
C GLY A 282 -1.67 17.79 -11.60
N ILE A 283 -1.39 16.65 -12.22
CA ILE A 283 -2.30 15.50 -12.28
C ILE A 283 -2.05 14.61 -11.06
N GLY A 284 -3.03 14.52 -10.17
CA GLY A 284 -2.96 13.69 -8.97
C GLY A 284 -2.87 12.20 -9.29
N LEU A 285 -1.99 11.50 -8.59
CA LEU A 285 -1.90 10.05 -8.57
C LEU A 285 -2.69 9.49 -7.37
N PRO A 286 -2.96 8.18 -7.33
CA PRO A 286 -3.45 7.52 -6.14
C PRO A 286 -2.57 7.87 -4.94
N TYR A 287 -3.21 8.13 -3.81
CA TYR A 287 -2.59 8.65 -2.61
C TYR A 287 -2.65 7.62 -1.48
N LEU A 288 -1.79 7.79 -0.48
CA LEU A 288 -1.81 6.95 0.72
C LEU A 288 -2.70 7.59 1.77
N SER A 289 -3.77 6.89 2.17
CA SER A 289 -4.69 7.39 3.19
C SER A 289 -4.09 7.29 4.59
N TRP A 290 -4.36 8.31 5.41
CA TRP A 290 -4.04 8.28 6.84
C TRP A 290 -5.02 9.01 7.77
N GLY A 291 -6.02 9.69 7.22
CA GLY A 291 -6.87 10.62 7.97
C GLY A 291 -7.88 9.98 8.92
N SER A 292 -8.13 8.67 8.78
CA SER A 292 -9.10 7.92 9.59
C SER A 292 -8.45 7.13 10.71
N GLY A 293 -7.19 7.43 11.06
CA GLY A 293 -6.44 6.69 12.09
C GLY A 293 -5.53 5.61 11.56
N GLU A 294 -5.38 5.49 10.25
CA GLU A 294 -4.63 4.40 9.67
C GLU A 294 -3.16 4.40 10.08
N VAL A 295 -2.53 5.58 10.22
CA VAL A 295 -1.14 5.66 10.68
C VAL A 295 -1.01 5.21 12.13
N GLN A 296 -1.99 5.51 12.98
CA GLN A 296 -2.01 5.01 14.35
C GLN A 296 -2.14 3.49 14.38
N ASN A 297 -3.00 2.91 13.54
CA ASN A 297 -3.15 1.46 13.42
C ASN A 297 -1.87 0.79 12.89
N VAL A 298 -1.20 1.35 11.88
CA VAL A 298 0.08 0.78 11.40
C VAL A 298 1.19 0.94 12.42
N LEU A 299 1.18 2.02 13.20
CA LEU A 299 2.13 2.21 14.28
C LEU A 299 1.90 1.21 15.43
N ALA A 300 0.65 0.98 15.81
CA ALA A 300 0.30 -0.06 16.78
C ALA A 300 0.72 -1.45 16.26
N LEU A 301 0.44 -1.75 14.99
CA LEU A 301 0.83 -3.01 14.36
C LEU A 301 2.36 -3.19 14.32
N THR A 302 3.12 -2.15 13.97
CA THR A 302 4.60 -2.25 13.92
C THR A 302 5.23 -2.45 15.29
N LYS A 303 4.64 -1.88 16.36
CA LYS A 303 4.99 -2.16 17.76
C LYS A 303 4.65 -3.61 18.14
N GLN A 304 3.44 -4.06 17.84
CA GLN A 304 2.97 -5.43 18.06
C GLN A 304 3.87 -6.47 17.35
N LEU A 305 4.33 -6.14 16.15
CA LEU A 305 5.25 -6.96 15.35
C LEU A 305 6.73 -6.81 15.75
N GLY A 306 7.10 -5.96 16.70
CA GLY A 306 8.51 -5.78 17.09
C GLY A 306 9.42 -5.34 15.94
N VAL A 307 8.88 -4.62 14.94
CA VAL A 307 9.64 -4.21 13.74
C VAL A 307 10.79 -3.28 14.14
N PHE A 308 10.55 -2.35 15.06
CA PHE A 308 11.57 -1.40 15.52
C PHE A 308 12.68 -2.06 16.34
N ASP A 309 12.36 -3.10 17.11
CA ASP A 309 13.37 -3.89 17.84
C ASP A 309 14.31 -4.61 16.86
N SER A 310 13.73 -5.15 15.78
CA SER A 310 14.47 -5.80 14.71
C SER A 310 15.40 -4.84 13.97
N VAL A 311 14.94 -3.62 13.66
CA VAL A 311 15.76 -2.58 13.03
C VAL A 311 16.88 -2.12 13.96
N SER A 312 16.58 -1.91 15.25
CA SER A 312 17.58 -1.52 16.26
C SER A 312 18.69 -2.54 16.40
N ALA A 313 18.37 -3.83 16.30
CA ALA A 313 19.35 -4.91 16.33
C ALA A 313 20.28 -4.90 15.09
N LEU A 314 19.80 -4.41 13.94
CA LEU A 314 20.56 -4.33 12.69
C LEU A 314 21.41 -3.05 12.60
N VAL A 315 21.07 -2.01 13.35
CA VAL A 315 21.79 -0.72 13.37
C VAL A 315 22.25 -0.41 14.80
N PRO A 316 23.38 -0.99 15.25
CA PRO A 316 23.91 -0.74 16.59
C PRO A 316 24.15 0.76 16.82
N GLY A 317 23.50 1.33 17.83
CA GLY A 317 23.58 2.76 18.17
C GLY A 317 22.43 3.62 17.64
N ALA A 318 21.50 3.05 16.85
CA ALA A 318 20.25 3.73 16.52
C ALA A 318 19.29 3.71 17.73
N ASP A 319 18.97 4.88 18.26
CA ASP A 319 17.95 5.02 19.31
C ASP A 319 16.55 5.09 18.67
N MET A 320 16.05 3.92 18.26
CA MET A 320 14.72 3.83 17.62
C MET A 320 13.59 4.23 18.57
N ALA A 321 13.79 4.14 19.90
CA ALA A 321 12.81 4.63 20.86
C ALA A 321 12.68 6.16 20.78
N SER A 322 13.81 6.88 20.71
CA SER A 322 13.80 8.32 20.48
C SER A 322 13.24 8.70 19.11
N VAL A 323 13.56 7.95 18.05
CA VAL A 323 12.98 8.19 16.71
C VAL A 323 11.47 7.99 16.74
N LEU A 324 11.00 6.92 17.37
CA LEU A 324 9.58 6.63 17.46
C LEU A 324 8.83 7.69 18.28
N SER A 325 9.41 8.12 19.40
CA SER A 325 8.85 9.22 20.19
C SER A 325 8.79 10.51 19.37
N LEU A 326 9.82 10.81 18.57
CA LEU A 326 9.81 11.96 17.68
C LEU A 326 8.68 11.86 16.64
N VAL A 327 8.52 10.69 16.01
CA VAL A 327 7.44 10.44 15.04
C VAL A 327 6.08 10.63 15.72
N GLU A 328 5.84 10.00 16.86
CA GLU A 328 4.58 10.12 17.60
C GLU A 328 4.24 11.56 18.01
N ASN A 329 5.25 12.33 18.41
CA ASN A 329 5.07 13.72 18.81
C ASN A 329 4.81 14.65 17.61
N LEU A 330 5.43 14.39 16.46
CA LEU A 330 5.27 15.21 15.27
C LEU A 330 4.06 14.80 14.42
N LEU A 331 3.64 13.54 14.50
CA LEU A 331 2.60 12.99 13.65
C LEU A 331 1.28 13.77 13.71
N PRO A 332 0.75 14.18 14.87
CA PRO A 332 -0.46 15.01 14.92
C PRO A 332 -0.30 16.35 14.20
N ILE A 333 0.90 16.94 14.25
CA ILE A 333 1.19 18.21 13.56
C ILE A 333 1.26 17.96 12.06
N ILE A 334 1.95 16.91 11.63
CA ILE A 334 2.09 16.54 10.21
C ILE A 334 0.72 16.20 9.61
N GLN A 335 -0.08 15.38 10.29
CA GLN A 335 -1.43 14.99 9.84
C GLN A 335 -2.42 16.15 9.89
N ALA A 336 -2.13 17.24 10.59
CA ALA A 336 -2.98 18.42 10.57
C ALA A 336 -2.51 19.45 9.51
N THR A 337 -1.22 19.46 9.18
CA THR A 337 -0.60 20.52 8.37
C THR A 337 -0.68 20.20 6.88
N ASN A 338 -1.11 21.20 6.10
CA ASN A 338 -0.96 21.15 4.65
C ASN A 338 0.48 21.50 4.28
N ALA A 339 1.24 20.51 3.82
CA ALA A 339 2.57 20.74 3.28
C ALA A 339 2.60 20.39 1.81
N ASN A 340 3.29 21.21 1.03
CA ASN A 340 3.42 21.08 -0.41
C ASN A 340 4.89 21.22 -0.77
N ILE A 341 5.49 20.13 -1.23
CA ILE A 341 6.82 20.13 -1.81
C ILE A 341 6.64 20.02 -3.32
N THR A 342 6.94 21.10 -4.04
CA THR A 342 6.89 21.10 -5.50
C THR A 342 8.30 21.04 -6.06
N ILE A 343 8.58 19.96 -6.77
CA ILE A 343 9.81 19.73 -7.51
C ILE A 343 9.62 20.26 -8.92
N TYR A 344 10.47 21.21 -9.31
CA TYR A 344 10.55 21.77 -10.65
C TYR A 344 11.74 21.13 -11.37
N LEU A 345 11.48 20.48 -12.50
CA LEU A 345 12.50 19.90 -13.37
C LEU A 345 12.90 20.89 -14.47
N PRO A 346 14.05 20.68 -15.15
CA PRO A 346 14.46 21.52 -16.28
C PRO A 346 13.37 21.61 -17.35
N GLY A 347 13.13 22.82 -17.86
CA GLY A 347 12.06 23.10 -18.83
C GLY A 347 10.70 23.45 -18.22
N SER A 348 10.55 23.40 -16.89
CA SER A 348 9.41 24.00 -16.20
C SER A 348 9.43 25.54 -16.26
N GLU A 349 8.31 26.22 -16.01
CA GLU A 349 8.22 27.69 -16.05
C GLU A 349 9.16 28.38 -15.05
N MET A 350 9.47 27.74 -13.92
CA MET A 350 10.46 28.21 -12.93
C MET A 350 11.89 27.70 -13.20
N GLY A 351 12.08 26.79 -14.14
CA GLY A 351 13.37 26.16 -14.46
C GLY A 351 14.11 26.75 -15.67
N ASN A 352 13.75 27.97 -16.09
CA ASN A 352 14.41 28.73 -17.15
C ASN A 352 15.28 29.86 -16.63
#